data_AF-W7SWK8-F1
#
_entry.id   AF-W7SWK8-F1
#
_cell.length_a   1.000
_cell.length_b   1.000
_cell.length_c   1.000
_cell.angle_alpha   90.00
_cell.angle_beta   90.00
_cell.angle_gamma   90.00
#
_symmetry.space_group_name_H-M   'P 1'
#
loop_
_entity.id
_entity.type
_entity.pdbx_description
1 polymer ?
#
loop_
_entity_poly.entity_id
_entity_poly.type
_entity_poly.pdbx_seq_one_letter_code
_entity_poly.pdbx_strand_id
1 'polypeptide(L)'
;MTRTWIPLVAAGIATLALAGPAVAAPAAPASASKCGTKYCINVKGSGLHVDSATVSLKSGAAVTGYFYLEASTGSGATFYWTPKLTNAYSATFYDITFTRTVSLCGGENAVKSNVDHVGDGCVSVHA
;
A
#
# COMPACT_ATOMS: atom_id res chain seq x y z
N MET A 1 -44.90 -45.11 -46.14
CA MET A 1 -44.70 -43.85 -45.40
C MET A 1 -44.42 -44.17 -43.94
N THR A 2 -43.17 -44.15 -43.53
CA THR A 2 -42.77 -44.25 -42.11
C THR A 2 -41.49 -43.44 -41.95
N ARG A 3 -41.62 -42.24 -41.38
CA ARG A 3 -40.56 -41.24 -41.21
C ARG A 3 -40.12 -41.29 -39.75
N THR A 4 -39.01 -41.97 -39.50
CA THR A 4 -38.42 -42.15 -38.17
C THR A 4 -37.60 -40.92 -37.79
N TRP A 5 -37.76 -40.48 -36.54
CA TRP A 5 -37.26 -39.24 -35.94
C TRP A 5 -36.17 -39.54 -34.88
N ILE A 6 -35.26 -38.56 -34.67
CA ILE A 6 -34.45 -38.27 -33.45
C ILE A 6 -33.15 -39.11 -33.26
N PRO A 7 -32.04 -38.62 -32.63
CA PRO A 7 -31.77 -37.30 -32.02
C PRO A 7 -30.50 -36.55 -32.52
N LEU A 8 -30.51 -35.23 -32.33
CA LEU A 8 -29.30 -34.42 -32.17
C LEU A 8 -28.51 -34.88 -30.94
N VAL A 9 -27.24 -35.23 -31.11
CA VAL A 9 -26.26 -35.32 -30.01
C VAL A 9 -25.59 -33.97 -29.90
N ALA A 10 -26.01 -33.16 -28.91
CA ALA A 10 -25.29 -31.96 -28.51
C ALA A 10 -24.02 -32.39 -27.75
N ALA A 11 -22.88 -32.33 -28.42
CA ALA A 11 -21.58 -32.50 -27.78
C ALA A 11 -21.32 -31.30 -26.86
N GLY A 12 -21.48 -31.51 -25.55
CA GLY A 12 -21.08 -30.55 -24.53
C GLY A 12 -19.57 -30.38 -24.56
N ILE A 13 -19.10 -29.22 -25.01
CA ILE A 13 -17.69 -28.86 -24.98
C ILE A 13 -17.34 -28.56 -23.51
N ALA A 14 -16.60 -29.46 -22.87
CA ALA A 14 -16.00 -29.20 -21.57
C ALA A 14 -14.95 -28.09 -21.75
N THR A 15 -15.27 -26.88 -21.31
CA THR A 15 -14.30 -25.79 -21.20
C THR A 15 -13.31 -26.14 -20.09
N LEU A 16 -12.15 -26.68 -20.48
CA LEU A 16 -10.95 -26.66 -19.66
C LEU A 16 -10.61 -25.20 -19.38
N ALA A 17 -10.92 -24.72 -18.19
CA ALA A 17 -10.39 -23.47 -17.67
C ALA A 17 -8.87 -23.65 -17.51
N LEU A 18 -8.10 -23.19 -18.49
CA LEU A 18 -6.67 -22.97 -18.31
C LEU A 18 -6.52 -21.99 -17.15
N ALA A 19 -6.08 -22.49 -16.00
CA ALA A 19 -5.52 -21.66 -14.95
C ALA A 19 -4.29 -20.97 -15.56
N GLY A 20 -4.48 -19.72 -16.03
CA GLY A 20 -3.38 -18.90 -16.51
C GLY A 20 -2.31 -18.80 -15.42
N PRO A 21 -1.03 -18.70 -15.80
CA PRO A 21 0.04 -18.55 -14.82
C PRO A 21 -0.30 -17.37 -13.92
N ALA A 22 -0.40 -17.62 -12.62
CA ALA A 22 -0.49 -16.57 -11.64
C ALA A 22 0.75 -15.71 -11.83
N VAL A 23 0.58 -14.55 -12.46
CA VAL A 23 1.63 -13.57 -12.59
C VAL A 23 1.94 -13.15 -11.17
N ALA A 24 3.04 -13.67 -10.62
CA ALA A 24 3.54 -13.24 -9.33
C ALA A 24 3.71 -11.72 -9.44
N ALA A 25 2.97 -11.00 -8.61
CA ALA A 25 3.01 -9.56 -8.62
C ALA A 25 4.48 -9.13 -8.36
N PRO A 26 4.97 -8.10 -9.07
CA PRO A 26 6.37 -7.70 -8.95
C PRO A 26 6.63 -7.27 -7.51
N ALA A 27 7.57 -7.95 -6.86
CA ALA A 27 7.97 -7.68 -5.48
C ALA A 27 8.24 -6.19 -5.26
N ALA A 28 7.83 -5.67 -4.11
CA ALA A 28 8.09 -4.30 -3.72
C ALA A 28 9.59 -3.96 -3.92
N PRO A 29 9.93 -2.76 -4.42
CA PRO A 29 11.31 -2.34 -4.48
C PRO A 29 11.91 -2.38 -3.07
N ALA A 30 13.16 -2.86 -2.96
CA ALA A 30 13.88 -2.96 -1.68
C ALA A 30 13.91 -1.62 -0.91
N SER A 31 13.79 -0.51 -1.64
CA SER A 31 13.50 0.80 -1.08
C SER A 31 12.74 1.68 -2.08
N ALA A 32 11.79 2.49 -1.60
CA ALA A 32 11.09 3.50 -2.37
C ALA A 32 11.04 4.81 -1.60
N SER A 33 11.25 5.94 -2.27
CA SER A 33 11.17 7.26 -1.64
C SER A 33 10.35 8.21 -2.49
N LYS A 34 9.48 8.99 -1.85
CA LYS A 34 8.65 9.99 -2.51
C LYS A 34 8.43 11.20 -1.60
N CYS A 35 8.58 12.39 -2.17
CA CYS A 35 8.26 13.63 -1.50
C CYS A 35 6.96 14.22 -2.05
N GLY A 36 6.05 14.56 -1.15
CA GLY A 36 4.92 15.41 -1.44
C GLY A 36 5.32 16.89 -1.40
N THR A 37 4.34 17.73 -1.06
CA THR A 37 4.53 19.18 -0.95
C THR A 37 5.29 19.56 0.33
N LYS A 38 4.97 18.90 1.46
CA LYS A 38 5.54 19.22 2.77
C LYS A 38 6.40 18.10 3.33
N TYR A 39 6.04 16.85 3.09
CA TYR A 39 6.70 15.70 3.69
C TYR A 39 7.34 14.79 2.65
N CYS A 40 8.40 14.11 3.07
CA CYS A 40 9.02 13.03 2.34
C CYS A 40 8.81 11.73 3.10
N ILE A 41 8.47 10.67 2.38
CA ILE A 41 8.40 9.31 2.88
C ILE A 41 9.49 8.48 2.20
N ASN A 42 10.25 7.75 3.01
CA ASN A 42 11.24 6.79 2.53
C ASN A 42 10.92 5.43 3.15
N VAL A 43 10.65 4.45 2.32
CA VAL A 43 10.27 3.10 2.68
C VAL A 43 11.43 2.18 2.33
N LYS A 44 11.82 1.34 3.27
CA LYS A 44 12.70 0.19 3.05
C LYS A 44 11.89 -1.06 3.31
N GLY A 45 11.95 -1.99 2.37
CA GLY A 45 11.16 -3.21 2.42
C GLY A 45 11.91 -4.38 1.81
N SER A 46 11.35 -5.56 2.03
CA SER A 46 11.83 -6.80 1.47
C SER A 46 10.64 -7.68 1.12
N GLY A 47 10.53 -8.05 -0.16
CA GLY A 47 9.39 -8.83 -0.65
C GLY A 47 8.05 -8.14 -0.43
N LEU A 48 7.22 -8.71 0.46
CA LEU A 48 5.87 -8.24 0.80
C LEU A 48 5.81 -7.37 2.07
N HIS A 49 6.97 -7.06 2.66
CA HIS A 49 7.06 -6.37 3.95
C HIS A 49 7.69 -4.99 3.80
N VAL A 50 7.25 -4.05 4.65
CA VAL A 50 7.97 -2.82 4.91
C VAL A 50 8.72 -2.98 6.23
N ASP A 51 10.02 -3.18 6.12
CA ASP A 51 10.93 -3.31 7.27
C ASP A 51 10.98 -1.99 8.06
N SER A 52 10.99 -0.87 7.35
CA SER A 52 10.89 0.46 7.95
C SER A 52 10.36 1.52 6.99
N ALA A 53 9.64 2.50 7.53
CA ALA A 53 9.25 3.70 6.82
C ALA A 53 9.69 4.93 7.63
N THR A 54 10.31 5.91 6.97
CA THR A 54 10.71 7.17 7.59
C THR A 54 9.93 8.31 6.98
N VAL A 55 9.33 9.14 7.82
CA VAL A 55 8.64 10.37 7.43
C VAL A 55 9.46 11.55 7.92
N SER A 56 9.70 12.53 7.05
CA SER A 56 10.45 13.75 7.38
C SER A 56 9.85 14.96 6.69
N LEU A 57 10.14 16.16 7.19
CA LEU A 57 9.82 17.38 6.46
C LEU A 57 10.75 17.53 5.26
N LYS A 58 10.18 17.93 4.12
CA LYS A 58 10.93 18.25 2.90
C LYS A 58 11.89 19.42 3.10
N SER A 59 11.53 20.37 3.97
CA SER A 59 12.38 21.52 4.31
C SER A 59 13.58 21.15 5.17
N GLY A 60 13.60 19.97 5.80
CA GLY A 60 14.60 19.59 6.79
C GLY A 60 14.50 20.34 8.13
N ALA A 61 13.42 21.10 8.35
CA ALA A 61 13.18 21.77 9.61
C ALA A 61 12.71 20.77 10.68
N ALA A 62 13.09 21.03 11.94
CA ALA A 62 12.55 20.29 13.07
C ALA A 62 11.12 20.73 13.39
N VAL A 63 10.31 19.79 13.87
CA VAL A 63 8.92 20.01 14.26
C VAL A 63 8.63 19.44 15.65
N THR A 64 7.51 19.89 16.22
CA THR A 64 6.97 19.38 17.48
C THR A 64 5.54 18.94 17.26
N GLY A 65 5.27 17.66 17.47
CA GLY A 65 3.99 17.05 17.13
C GLY A 65 4.08 15.54 17.07
N TYR A 66 3.11 14.93 16.41
CA TYR A 66 3.05 13.50 16.17
C TYR A 66 3.25 13.25 14.68
N PHE A 67 4.21 12.41 14.35
CA PHE A 67 4.26 11.88 12.99
C PHE A 67 3.28 10.72 12.88
N TYR A 68 2.67 10.61 11.69
CA TYR A 68 1.84 9.48 11.35
C TYR A 68 2.26 8.86 10.04
N LEU A 69 1.86 7.60 9.90
CA LEU A 69 1.91 6.86 8.67
C LEU A 69 0.55 6.19 8.47
N GLU A 70 -0.14 6.52 7.40
CA GLU A 70 -1.33 5.81 6.95
C GLU A 70 -0.92 4.72 5.96
N ALA A 71 -1.41 3.51 6.20
CA ALA A 71 -1.39 2.42 5.24
C ALA A 71 -2.80 2.12 4.75
N SER A 72 -3.06 2.40 3.47
CA SER A 72 -4.39 2.21 2.86
C SER A 72 -4.36 1.23 1.70
N THR A 73 -5.29 0.28 1.68
CA THR A 73 -5.50 -0.67 0.56
C THR A 73 -6.60 -0.20 -0.40
N GLY A 74 -7.05 1.05 -0.30
CA GLY A 74 -8.20 1.59 -1.05
C GLY A 74 -9.57 1.16 -0.51
N SER A 75 -9.65 0.04 0.20
CA SER A 75 -10.87 -0.45 0.89
C SER A 75 -10.89 -0.19 2.40
N GLY A 76 -9.78 0.32 2.95
CA GLY A 76 -9.60 0.60 4.37
C GLY A 76 -8.21 1.18 4.66
N ALA A 77 -8.08 1.87 5.79
CA ALA A 77 -6.86 2.55 6.21
C ALA A 77 -6.47 2.17 7.64
N THR A 78 -5.18 1.95 7.87
CA THR A 78 -4.59 1.73 9.20
C THR A 78 -3.60 2.84 9.49
N PHE A 79 -3.69 3.45 10.67
CA PHE A 79 -2.82 4.55 11.08
C PHE A 79 -1.81 4.11 12.13
N TYR A 80 -0.54 4.39 11.86
CA TYR A 80 0.57 4.25 12.79
C TYR A 80 0.98 5.63 13.27
N TRP A 81 1.24 5.78 14.56
CA TRP A 81 1.55 7.07 15.19
C TRP A 81 2.77 6.94 16.08
N THR A 82 3.65 7.93 16.02
CA THR A 82 4.74 8.04 17.00
C THR A 82 4.21 8.52 18.36
N PRO A 83 4.99 8.41 19.45
CA PRO A 83 4.84 9.32 20.59
C PRO A 83 5.01 10.78 20.14
N LYS A 84 4.56 11.73 20.96
CA LYS A 84 4.77 13.16 20.71
C LYS A 84 6.27 13.44 20.70
N LEU A 85 6.76 13.96 19.59
CA LEU A 85 8.15 14.35 19.43
C LEU A 85 8.30 15.85 19.68
N THR A 86 9.43 16.23 20.26
CA THR A 86 9.82 17.62 20.49
C THR A 86 11.10 17.90 19.71
N ASN A 87 11.04 18.85 18.79
CA ASN A 87 12.19 19.26 17.97
C ASN A 87 12.81 18.10 17.15
N ALA A 88 11.95 17.29 16.50
CA ALA A 88 12.38 16.15 15.69
C ALA A 88 12.38 16.48 14.19
N TYR A 89 13.36 15.92 13.47
CA TYR A 89 13.52 16.10 12.02
C TYR A 89 12.82 15.02 11.18
N SER A 90 12.64 13.84 11.78
CA SER A 90 12.03 12.68 11.15
C SER A 90 11.50 11.70 12.19
N ALA A 91 10.62 10.81 11.74
CA ALA A 91 10.11 9.68 12.49
C ALA A 91 10.27 8.39 11.70
N THR A 92 10.72 7.32 12.36
CA THR A 92 10.83 6.00 11.76
C THR A 92 9.81 5.06 12.37
N PHE A 93 9.07 4.38 11.50
CA PHE A 93 8.12 3.32 11.76
C PHE A 93 8.73 2.00 11.32
N TYR A 94 8.48 0.93 12.07
CA TYR A 94 9.10 -0.38 11.84
C TYR A 94 8.04 -1.44 11.64
N ASP A 95 8.43 -2.48 10.90
CA ASP A 95 7.69 -3.73 10.73
C ASP A 95 6.21 -3.52 10.40
N ILE A 96 5.98 -3.05 9.18
CA ILE A 96 4.64 -2.83 8.66
C ILE A 96 4.35 -3.90 7.62
N THR A 97 3.53 -4.86 8.03
CA THR A 97 3.16 -6.00 7.21
C THR A 97 1.86 -5.73 6.46
N PHE A 98 1.87 -6.02 5.16
CA PHE A 98 0.69 -5.90 4.30
C PHE A 98 0.50 -7.20 3.50
N THR A 99 -0.74 -7.54 3.21
CA THR A 99 -1.08 -8.74 2.42
C THR A 99 -1.45 -8.40 0.96
N ARG A 100 -1.43 -7.11 0.60
CA ARG A 100 -1.85 -6.56 -0.69
C ARG A 100 -1.08 -5.27 -0.97
N THR A 101 -1.22 -4.74 -2.19
CA THR A 101 -0.75 -3.39 -2.52
C THR A 101 -1.32 -2.36 -1.53
N VAL A 102 -0.45 -1.52 -0.98
CA VAL A 102 -0.81 -0.43 -0.07
C VAL A 102 -0.26 0.89 -0.55
N SER A 103 -1.00 1.96 -0.30
CA SER A 103 -0.46 3.32 -0.33
C SER A 103 -0.02 3.69 1.08
N LEU A 104 1.25 4.07 1.22
CA LEU A 104 1.81 4.61 2.45
C LEU A 104 1.91 6.12 2.34
N CYS A 105 1.15 6.83 3.16
CA CYS A 105 1.17 8.28 3.24
C CYS A 105 1.66 8.71 4.62
N GLY A 106 2.58 9.67 4.68
CA GLY A 106 3.12 10.15 5.94
C GLY A 106 3.11 11.67 6.06
N GLY A 107 2.92 12.13 7.29
CA GLY A 107 2.92 13.54 7.65
C GLY A 107 3.12 13.79 9.15
N GLU A 108 2.88 15.03 9.57
CA GLU A 108 2.90 15.48 10.96
C GLU A 108 1.58 16.15 11.32
N ASN A 109 1.16 15.97 12.58
CA ASN A 109 0.00 16.60 13.17
C ASN A 109 0.31 17.00 14.63
N ALA A 110 -0.16 18.18 15.04
CA ALA A 110 -0.02 18.68 16.41
C ALA A 110 -0.72 17.78 17.46
N VAL A 111 -1.74 17.02 17.04
CA VAL A 111 -2.52 16.10 17.89
C VAL A 111 -2.67 14.73 17.22
N LYS A 112 -2.93 13.69 18.03
CA LYS A 112 -3.14 12.31 17.55
C LYS A 112 -4.61 12.10 17.14
N SER A 113 -4.98 12.53 15.95
CA SER A 113 -6.32 12.36 15.35
C SER A 113 -6.21 11.96 13.88
N ASN A 114 -7.24 11.34 13.32
CA ASN A 114 -7.31 11.11 11.87
C ASN A 114 -7.21 12.46 11.14
N VAL A 115 -6.42 12.53 10.07
CA VAL A 115 -6.08 13.78 9.36
C VAL A 115 -6.31 13.65 7.87
N ASP A 116 -6.65 14.78 7.25
CA ASP A 116 -6.57 14.92 5.80
C ASP A 116 -5.11 14.96 5.33
N HIS A 117 -4.80 14.28 4.23
CA HIS A 117 -3.45 14.15 3.64
C HIS A 117 -2.88 15.43 3.01
N VAL A 118 -3.19 16.61 3.55
CA VAL A 118 -2.85 17.87 2.90
C VAL A 118 -1.34 18.12 2.97
N GLY A 119 -0.64 17.75 1.90
CA GLY A 119 0.80 17.93 1.72
C GLY A 119 1.65 16.70 2.03
N ASP A 120 1.02 15.55 2.30
CA ASP A 120 1.69 14.29 2.62
C ASP A 120 2.54 13.75 1.47
N GLY A 121 3.63 13.07 1.85
CA GLY A 121 4.38 12.23 0.94
C GLY A 121 3.72 10.85 0.89
N CYS A 122 3.18 10.47 -0.28
CA CYS A 122 2.57 9.16 -0.48
C CYS A 122 3.39 8.30 -1.46
N VAL A 123 3.64 7.05 -1.10
CA VAL A 123 4.28 6.04 -1.94
C VAL A 123 3.43 4.77 -2.00
N SER A 124 3.21 4.26 -3.20
CA SER A 124 2.55 2.97 -3.39
C SER A 124 3.58 1.86 -3.31
N VAL A 125 3.35 0.92 -2.40
CA VAL A 125 4.15 -0.29 -2.25
C VAL A 125 3.30 -1.44 -2.76
N HIS A 126 3.70 -2.01 -3.89
CA HIS A 126 3.02 -3.15 -4.48
C HIS A 126 3.54 -4.44 -3.84
N ALA A 127 2.63 -5.37 -3.59
CA ALA A 127 2.96 -6.77 -3.33
C ALA A 127 3.45 -7.42 -4.62
#